data_AF-A0A525I4Q5-F1
#
_entry.id   AF-A0A525I4Q5-F1
#
_cell.length_a   1.000
_cell.length_b   1.000
_cell.length_c   1.000
_cell.angle_alpha   90.00
_cell.angle_beta   90.00
_cell.angle_gamma   90.00
#
_symmetry.space_group_name_H-M   'P 1'
#
loop_
_entity.id
_entity.type
_entity.pdbx_description
1 polymer ?
#
loop_
_entity_poly.entity_id
_entity_poly.type
_entity_poly.pdbx_seq_one_letter_code
_entity_poly.pdbx_strand_id
1 'polypeptide(L)'
;MDKSPDAFRTISEVGEDMDLPQHVLRFWETRFPQIKPLKRGGGRRYYRPDDVALLRAIKQLLYGQGYTIKGVQKLLKEQGVASVALRFAAEGEAESAQVEAPTPRVTTRAEPAAAPSSGAKTKPVESGDLAVLRSALADLREAERLLAAARST
;
A
#
# COMPACT_ATOMS: atom_id res chain seq x y z
N MET A 1 9.20 -3.79 27.59
CA MET A 1 10.15 -4.93 27.47
C MET A 1 11.16 -4.59 26.38
N ASP A 2 12.21 -3.87 26.75
CA ASP A 2 13.25 -3.38 25.83
C ASP A 2 14.18 -4.53 25.41
N LYS A 3 13.78 -5.27 24.39
CA LYS A 3 14.67 -6.19 23.67
C LYS A 3 15.68 -5.37 22.87
N SER A 4 16.96 -5.75 22.92
CA SER A 4 18.06 -5.07 22.24
C SER A 4 17.73 -4.70 20.79
N PRO A 5 18.17 -3.52 20.32
CA PRO A 5 17.87 -3.02 18.97
C PRO A 5 18.37 -3.95 17.86
N ASP A 6 19.40 -4.76 18.14
CA ASP A 6 19.99 -5.69 17.17
C ASP A 6 19.40 -7.11 17.14
N ALA A 7 18.37 -7.40 17.94
CA ALA A 7 17.81 -8.74 17.99
C ALA A 7 16.98 -9.08 16.73
N PHE A 8 17.19 -10.27 16.17
CA PHE A 8 16.30 -10.81 15.13
C PHE A 8 14.90 -11.04 15.71
N ARG A 9 13.88 -10.45 15.09
CA ARG A 9 12.49 -10.56 15.55
C ARG A 9 11.66 -11.45 14.64
N THR A 10 10.75 -12.21 15.22
CA THR A 10 9.78 -13.00 14.44
C THR A 10 8.59 -12.16 14.01
N ILE A 11 7.86 -12.61 12.98
CA ILE A 11 6.65 -11.91 12.50
C ILE A 11 5.58 -11.71 13.58
N SER A 12 5.48 -12.63 14.54
CA SER A 12 4.57 -12.49 15.67
C SER A 12 4.98 -11.34 16.56
N GLU A 13 6.27 -11.28 16.93
CA GLU A 13 6.82 -10.23 17.79
C GLU A 13 6.74 -8.86 17.13
N VAL A 14 7.08 -8.75 15.84
CA VAL A 14 6.98 -7.49 15.10
C VAL A 14 5.52 -7.03 14.99
N GLY A 15 4.58 -7.96 14.81
CA GLY A 15 3.16 -7.66 14.79
C GLY A 15 2.66 -7.12 16.13
N GLU A 16 3.05 -7.77 17.23
CA GLU A 16 2.73 -7.35 18.59
C GLU A 16 3.34 -5.97 18.93
N ASP A 17 4.62 -5.75 18.58
CA ASP A 17 5.33 -4.49 18.84
C ASP A 17 4.70 -3.29 18.10
N MET A 18 4.12 -3.55 16.92
CA MET A 18 3.57 -2.51 16.04
C MET A 18 2.05 -2.43 16.08
N ASP A 19 1.40 -3.29 16.87
CA ASP A 19 -0.06 -3.48 16.89
C ASP A 19 -0.63 -3.72 15.48
N LEU A 20 0.05 -4.57 14.69
CA LEU A 20 -0.33 -4.91 13.32
C LEU A 20 -0.59 -6.42 13.18
N PRO A 21 -1.68 -6.83 12.50
CA PRO A 21 -1.92 -8.23 12.23
C PRO A 21 -0.80 -8.86 11.38
N GLN A 22 -0.40 -10.09 11.72
CA GLN A 22 0.67 -10.80 11.02
C GLN A 22 0.42 -10.96 9.52
N HIS A 23 -0.85 -11.10 9.09
CA HIS A 23 -1.19 -11.22 7.67
C HIS A 23 -0.89 -9.94 6.88
N VAL A 24 -0.96 -8.76 7.52
CA VAL A 24 -0.58 -7.48 6.90
C VAL A 24 0.92 -7.44 6.67
N LEU A 25 1.71 -7.88 7.65
CA LEU A 25 3.16 -8.01 7.50
C LEU A 25 3.53 -9.00 6.37
N ARG A 26 2.86 -10.16 6.28
CA ARG A 26 3.04 -11.10 5.16
C ARG A 26 2.68 -10.46 3.82
N PHE A 27 1.62 -9.66 3.79
CA PHE A 27 1.25 -8.94 2.58
C PHE A 27 2.31 -7.91 2.19
N TRP A 28 2.88 -7.19 3.15
CA TRP A 28 3.97 -6.24 2.91
C TRP A 28 5.23 -6.90 2.38
N GLU A 29 5.59 -8.11 2.83
CA GLU A 29 6.70 -8.90 2.24
C GLU A 29 6.54 -9.07 0.72
N THR A 30 5.31 -9.25 0.23
CA THR A 30 5.05 -9.42 -1.22
C THR A 30 5.14 -8.10 -1.99
N ARG A 31 4.98 -6.96 -1.31
CA ARG A 31 4.97 -5.63 -1.92
C ARG A 31 6.32 -4.94 -1.85
N PHE A 32 7.10 -5.19 -0.81
CA PHE A 32 8.38 -4.53 -0.57
C PHE A 32 9.51 -5.56 -0.69
N PRO A 33 10.10 -5.75 -1.88
CA PRO A 33 11.20 -6.69 -2.09
C PRO A 33 12.48 -6.33 -1.32
N GLN A 34 12.52 -5.14 -0.72
CA GLN A 34 13.57 -4.68 0.18
C GLN A 34 13.57 -5.46 1.50
N ILE A 35 12.39 -5.90 1.95
CA ILE A 35 12.23 -6.67 3.20
C ILE A 35 12.55 -8.13 2.87
N LYS A 36 13.68 -8.63 3.39
CA LYS A 36 14.17 -9.98 3.10
C LYS A 36 14.14 -10.85 4.36
N PRO A 37 12.98 -11.44 4.70
CA PRO A 37 12.88 -12.28 5.88
C PRO A 37 13.79 -13.50 5.75
N LEU A 38 14.59 -13.75 6.79
CA LEU A 38 15.46 -14.90 6.86
C LEU A 38 14.62 -16.15 7.14
N LYS A 39 14.54 -17.04 6.16
CA LYS A 39 13.83 -18.33 6.28
C LYS A 39 14.75 -19.34 6.98
N ARG A 40 14.46 -19.64 8.25
CA ARG A 40 15.11 -20.75 8.97
C ARG A 40 14.30 -22.03 8.80
N GLY A 41 14.95 -23.20 8.90
CA GLY A 41 14.27 -24.50 8.89
C GLY A 41 13.10 -24.50 9.88
N GLY A 42 11.92 -24.93 9.41
CA GLY A 42 10.67 -24.88 10.18
C GLY A 42 9.69 -23.77 9.79
N GLY A 43 9.93 -23.03 8.70
CA GLY A 43 8.94 -22.10 8.12
C GLY A 43 8.74 -20.79 8.89
N ARG A 44 9.53 -20.56 9.96
CA ARG A 44 9.55 -19.29 10.70
C ARG A 44 10.37 -18.26 9.96
N ARG A 45 9.85 -17.03 9.92
CA ARG A 45 10.46 -15.86 9.31
C ARG A 45 11.08 -14.99 10.40
N TYR A 46 12.34 -14.62 10.23
CA TYR A 46 13.04 -13.69 11.09
C TYR A 46 13.35 -12.40 10.30
N TYR A 47 13.05 -11.26 10.89
CA TYR A 47 13.39 -9.95 10.36
C TYR A 47 14.67 -9.45 11.01
N ARG A 48 15.50 -8.76 10.21
CA ARG A 48 16.66 -8.04 10.73
C ARG A 48 16.21 -6.73 11.39
N PRO A 49 17.00 -6.15 12.29
CA PRO A 49 16.77 -4.81 12.83
C PRO A 49 16.48 -3.77 11.74
N ASP A 50 17.26 -3.80 10.65
CA ASP A 50 17.09 -2.93 9.48
C ASP A 50 15.70 -3.08 8.83
N ASP A 51 15.21 -4.32 8.71
CA ASP A 51 13.89 -4.61 8.15
C ASP A 51 12.78 -4.10 9.07
N VAL A 52 12.96 -4.21 10.39
CA VAL A 52 12.01 -3.71 11.39
C VAL A 52 11.94 -2.19 11.36
N ALA A 53 13.08 -1.50 11.23
CA ALA A 53 13.12 -0.05 11.05
C ALA A 53 12.38 0.39 9.76
N LEU A 54 12.59 -0.35 8.67
CA LEU A 54 11.90 -0.11 7.41
C LEU A 54 10.38 -0.34 7.52
N LEU A 55 9.95 -1.41 8.19
CA LEU A 55 8.53 -1.68 8.45
C LEU A 55 7.88 -0.52 9.24
N ARG A 56 8.61 0.05 10.22
CA ARG A 56 8.14 1.19 11.00
C ARG A 56 7.95 2.45 10.16
N ALA A 57 8.91 2.74 9.27
CA ALA A 57 8.76 3.81 8.30
C ALA A 57 7.55 3.58 7.38
N ILE A 58 7.42 2.37 6.81
CA ILE A 58 6.29 2.01 5.93
C ILE A 58 4.95 2.21 6.64
N LYS A 59 4.84 1.84 7.93
CA LYS A 59 3.63 2.07 8.73
C LYS A 59 3.29 3.56 8.82
N GLN A 60 4.24 4.41 9.17
CA GLN A 60 4.01 5.87 9.23
C GLN A 60 3.63 6.46 7.88
N LEU A 61 4.28 6.02 6.81
CA LEU A 61 3.98 6.47 5.45
C LEU A 61 2.56 6.11 5.03
N LEU A 62 2.10 4.89 5.31
CA LEU A 62 0.77 4.42 4.95
C LEU A 62 -0.32 5.01 5.84
N TYR A 63 -0.14 4.95 7.16
CA TYR A 63 -1.19 5.29 8.14
C TYR A 63 -1.11 6.73 8.64
N GLY A 64 0.09 7.29 8.82
CA GLY A 64 0.27 8.67 9.26
C GLY A 64 0.14 9.66 8.10
N GLN A 65 0.82 9.38 6.99
CA GLN A 65 0.90 10.31 5.84
C GLN A 65 -0.07 9.97 4.70
N GLY A 66 -0.80 8.84 4.77
CA GLY A 66 -1.80 8.46 3.77
C GLY A 66 -1.23 8.07 2.40
N TYR A 67 0.04 7.68 2.32
CA TYR A 67 0.61 7.21 1.06
C TYR A 67 -0.03 5.90 0.61
N THR A 68 -0.04 5.67 -0.71
CA THR A 68 -0.37 4.35 -1.25
C THR A 68 0.87 3.45 -1.27
N ILE A 69 0.68 2.13 -1.30
CA ILE A 69 1.77 1.14 -1.41
C ILE A 69 2.69 1.46 -2.61
N LYS A 70 2.12 1.88 -3.75
CA LYS A 70 2.89 2.31 -4.93
C LYS A 70 3.69 3.59 -4.67
N GLY A 71 3.11 4.54 -3.94
CA GLY A 71 3.80 5.77 -3.53
C GLY A 71 5.00 5.48 -2.63
N VAL A 72 4.84 4.60 -1.65
CA VAL A 72 5.95 4.18 -0.77
C VAL A 72 7.03 3.44 -1.55
N GLN A 73 6.66 2.55 -2.48
CA GLN A 73 7.64 1.88 -3.36
C GLN A 73 8.45 2.86 -4.21
N LYS A 74 7.80 3.91 -4.73
CA LYS A 74 8.46 4.96 -5.51
C LYS A 74 9.42 5.76 -4.63
N LEU A 75 8.97 6.16 -3.45
CA LEU A 75 9.78 6.89 -2.47
C LEU A 75 11.04 6.10 -2.07
N LEU A 76 10.88 4.80 -1.82
CA LEU A 76 11.99 3.90 -1.48
C LEU A 76 13.01 3.75 -2.63
N LYS A 77 12.56 3.84 -3.88
CA LYS A 77 13.44 3.84 -5.06
C LYS A 77 14.18 5.16 -5.25
N GLU A 78 13.51 6.29 -4.97
CA GLU A 78 14.07 7.63 -5.20
C GLU A 78 15.01 8.08 -4.08
N GLN A 79 14.62 7.89 -2.81
CA GLN A 79 15.39 8.37 -1.66
C GLN A 79 16.33 7.32 -1.08
N GLY A 80 16.13 6.05 -1.46
CA GLY A 80 16.87 4.92 -0.91
C GLY A 80 16.31 4.46 0.45
N VAL A 81 16.43 3.15 0.71
CA VAL A 81 15.86 2.49 1.89
C VAL A 81 16.39 3.07 3.21
N ALA A 82 17.70 3.34 3.27
CA ALA A 82 18.35 3.86 4.46
C ALA A 82 17.90 5.28 4.82
N SER A 83 17.76 6.17 3.81
CA SER A 83 17.32 7.55 4.04
C SER A 83 15.88 7.61 4.53
N VAL A 84 15.00 6.78 3.96
CA VAL A 84 13.59 6.69 4.37
C VAL A 84 13.51 6.13 5.79
N ALA A 85 14.20 5.02 6.08
CA ALA A 85 14.20 4.44 7.42
C ALA A 85 14.73 5.43 8.47
N LEU A 86 15.80 6.17 8.17
CA LEU A 86 16.39 7.15 9.09
C LEU A 86 15.47 8.36 9.32
N ARG A 87 14.88 8.92 8.26
CA ARG A 87 13.97 10.08 8.36
C ARG A 87 12.76 9.77 9.23
N PHE A 88 12.10 8.64 8.98
CA PHE A 88 10.88 8.25 9.68
C PHE A 88 11.14 7.57 11.04
N ALA A 89 12.37 7.09 11.29
CA ALA A 89 12.76 6.66 12.64
C ALA A 89 12.90 7.85 13.61
N ALA A 90 13.34 9.02 13.13
CA ALA A 90 13.50 10.22 13.96
C ALA A 90 12.17 10.94 14.27
N GLU A 91 11.16 10.78 13.43
CA GLU A 91 9.87 11.48 13.54
C GLU A 91 8.84 10.67 14.37
N GLY A 92 9.17 9.44 14.79
CA GLY A 92 8.23 8.46 15.33
C GLY A 92 7.81 8.59 16.79
N GLU A 93 8.32 9.57 17.54
CA GLU A 93 8.02 9.73 18.97
C GLU A 93 6.93 10.78 19.28
N ALA A 94 6.48 11.57 18.30
CA ALA A 94 5.67 12.78 18.58
C ALA A 94 4.15 12.59 18.48
N GLU A 95 3.62 11.57 17.80
CA GLU A 95 2.18 11.49 17.57
C GLU A 95 1.67 10.04 17.59
N SER A 96 1.31 9.56 18.79
CA SER A 96 0.55 8.33 18.98
C SER A 96 -0.47 8.54 20.09
N ALA A 97 -1.31 9.54 19.89
CA ALA A 97 -2.60 9.63 20.56
C ALA A 97 -3.69 9.64 19.49
N GLN A 98 -4.40 8.52 19.39
CA GLN A 98 -5.70 8.38 18.72
C GLN A 98 -5.70 8.26 17.19
N VAL A 99 -5.57 7.02 16.68
CA VAL A 99 -6.36 6.60 15.50
C VAL A 99 -6.84 5.16 15.71
N GLU A 100 -8.14 5.06 15.93
CA GLU A 100 -8.94 3.85 15.96
C GLU A 100 -8.66 2.98 14.73
N ALA A 101 -8.36 1.70 14.96
CA ALA A 101 -8.03 0.73 13.92
C ALA A 101 -9.11 0.68 12.84
N PRO A 102 -8.81 1.00 11.56
CA PRO A 102 -9.64 0.49 10.50
C PRO A 102 -9.24 -0.98 10.37
N THR A 103 -10.09 -1.87 10.87
CA THR A 103 -10.10 -3.24 10.36
C THR A 103 -10.03 -3.15 8.84
N PRO A 104 -9.05 -3.77 8.16
CA PRO A 104 -9.11 -3.87 6.71
C PRO A 104 -10.40 -4.62 6.42
N ARG A 105 -11.42 -3.90 5.97
CA ARG A 105 -12.70 -4.47 5.59
C ARG A 105 -12.43 -5.29 4.33
N VAL A 106 -11.99 -6.52 4.54
CA VAL A 106 -11.99 -7.57 3.53
C VAL A 106 -13.46 -7.88 3.31
N THR A 107 -14.09 -7.14 2.41
CA THR A 107 -15.42 -7.50 1.89
C THR A 107 -15.22 -8.64 0.90
N THR A 108 -15.38 -9.88 1.34
CA THR A 108 -15.76 -10.98 0.45
C THR A 108 -17.25 -10.86 0.14
N ARG A 109 -17.58 -10.27 -1.00
CA ARG A 109 -18.77 -10.56 -1.81
C ARG A 109 -18.40 -10.35 -3.29
N ALA A 110 -18.36 -11.45 -4.05
CA ALA A 110 -18.38 -11.49 -5.52
C ALA A 110 -19.62 -10.72 -6.04
N GLU A 111 -19.62 -10.02 -7.17
CA GLU A 111 -19.27 -10.38 -8.56
C GLU A 111 -19.22 -9.09 -9.43
N PRO A 112 -18.98 -9.12 -10.76
CA PRO A 112 -17.70 -8.78 -11.39
C PRO A 112 -17.76 -7.49 -12.23
N ALA A 113 -16.75 -6.62 -12.11
CA ALA A 113 -16.51 -5.59 -13.12
C ALA A 113 -14.99 -5.31 -13.24
N ALA A 114 -14.39 -6.07 -14.14
CA ALA A 114 -13.30 -5.68 -15.02
C ALA A 114 -12.05 -5.01 -14.41
N ALA A 115 -11.05 -5.84 -14.12
CA ALA A 115 -9.69 -5.55 -14.59
C ALA A 115 -9.64 -5.78 -16.13
N PRO A 116 -8.64 -5.28 -16.88
CA PRO A 116 -7.34 -5.95 -16.90
C PRO A 116 -6.13 -4.99 -16.98
N SER A 117 -5.09 -5.19 -16.16
CA SER A 117 -3.83 -5.92 -16.48
C SER A 117 -2.75 -4.95 -17.04
N SER A 118 -1.44 -5.14 -16.98
CA SER A 118 -0.65 -6.35 -16.92
C SER A 118 0.82 -6.02 -16.65
N GLY A 119 1.50 -6.89 -15.91
CA GLY A 119 2.92 -7.15 -16.06
C GLY A 119 3.16 -8.61 -16.51
N ALA A 120 2.25 -9.17 -17.31
CA ALA A 120 2.44 -10.35 -18.13
C ALA A 120 2.22 -9.93 -19.58
N LYS A 121 3.31 -9.63 -20.29
CA LYS A 121 3.35 -9.21 -21.71
C LYS A 121 2.45 -7.99 -22.00
N THR A 122 3.06 -6.82 -22.16
CA THR A 122 2.42 -5.65 -22.73
C THR A 122 1.99 -5.95 -24.17
N LYS A 123 0.72 -6.33 -24.37
CA LYS A 123 0.03 -6.08 -25.64
C LYS A 123 -0.50 -4.64 -25.62
N PRO A 124 -0.42 -3.88 -26.73
CA PRO A 124 -0.89 -2.50 -26.79
C PRO A 124 -2.42 -2.47 -26.64
N VAL A 125 -2.95 -1.46 -25.92
CA VAL A 125 -4.39 -1.14 -25.93
C VAL A 125 -4.79 -0.84 -27.39
N GLU A 126 -5.72 -1.59 -27.95
CA GLU A 126 -6.16 -1.42 -29.33
C GLU A 126 -7.03 -0.16 -29.47
N SER A 127 -6.82 0.61 -30.54
CA SER A 127 -7.41 1.93 -30.79
C SER A 127 -8.95 2.00 -30.75
N GLY A 128 -9.64 0.85 -30.82
CA GLY A 128 -11.09 0.77 -30.73
C GLY A 128 -11.64 1.12 -29.34
N ASP A 129 -10.96 0.72 -28.27
CA ASP A 129 -11.44 0.93 -26.89
C ASP A 129 -11.45 2.42 -26.50
N LEU A 130 -10.48 3.18 -27.01
CA LEU A 130 -10.42 4.64 -26.81
C LEU A 130 -11.51 5.39 -27.59
N ALA A 131 -11.99 4.84 -28.72
CA ALA A 131 -13.08 5.44 -29.48
C ALA A 131 -14.43 5.27 -28.76
N VAL A 132 -14.68 4.09 -28.19
CA VAL A 132 -15.90 3.81 -27.41
C VAL A 132 -15.98 4.68 -26.15
N LEU A 133 -14.87 4.87 -25.44
CA LEU A 133 -14.83 5.74 -24.28
C LEU A 133 -15.05 7.22 -24.63
N ARG A 134 -14.60 7.66 -25.81
CA ARG A 134 -14.83 9.03 -26.29
C ARG A 134 -16.28 9.27 -26.72
N SER A 135 -16.95 8.29 -27.33
CA SER A 135 -18.37 8.43 -27.68
C SER A 135 -19.24 8.49 -26.42
N ALA A 136 -18.99 7.61 -25.45
CA ALA A 136 -19.72 7.62 -24.18
C ALA A 136 -19.58 8.96 -23.42
N LEU A 137 -18.39 9.59 -23.48
CA LEU A 137 -18.17 10.91 -22.90
C LEU A 137 -18.94 12.02 -23.66
N ALA A 138 -19.07 11.91 -24.99
CA ALA A 138 -19.83 12.86 -25.80
C ALA A 138 -21.33 12.78 -25.48
N ASP A 139 -21.88 11.58 -25.38
CA ASP A 139 -23.29 11.33 -25.05
C ASP A 139 -23.65 11.91 -23.66
N LEU A 140 -22.78 11.71 -22.67
CA LEU A 140 -22.95 12.28 -21.33
C LEU A 140 -22.96 13.81 -21.35
N ARG A 141 -22.07 14.43 -22.11
CA ARG A 141 -22.02 15.90 -22.26
C ARG A 141 -23.22 16.48 -23.00
N GLU A 142 -23.86 15.69 -23.85
CA GLU A 142 -25.08 16.08 -24.54
C GLU A 142 -26.29 15.99 -23.60
N ALA A 143 -26.37 14.92 -22.80
CA ALA A 143 -27.37 14.81 -21.74
C ALA A 143 -27.26 15.95 -20.72
N GLU A 144 -26.04 16.33 -20.31
CA GLU A 144 -25.82 17.49 -19.45
C GLU A 144 -26.29 18.80 -20.08
N ARG A 145 -26.05 19.00 -21.39
CA ARG A 145 -26.52 20.19 -22.11
C ARG A 145 -28.04 20.26 -22.18
N LEU A 146 -28.73 19.15 -22.41
CA LEU A 146 -30.19 19.09 -22.43
C LEU A 146 -30.79 19.40 -21.05
N LEU A 147 -30.20 18.85 -19.98
CA LEU A 147 -30.61 19.16 -18.62
C LEU A 147 -30.36 20.63 -18.26
N ALA A 148 -29.26 21.23 -18.72
CA ALA A 148 -28.98 22.64 -18.52
C ALA A 148 -30.00 23.54 -19.26
N ALA A 149 -30.38 23.18 -20.48
CA ALA A 149 -31.40 23.92 -21.25
C ALA A 149 -32.78 23.82 -20.59
N ALA A 150 -33.18 22.63 -20.13
CA ALA A 150 -34.47 22.42 -19.46
C ALA A 150 -34.58 23.16 -18.10
N ARG A 151 -33.46 23.49 -17.45
CA ARG A 151 -33.42 24.26 -16.19
C ARG A 151 -33.42 25.78 -16.39
N SER A 152 -33.24 26.25 -17.63
CA SER A 152 -33.21 27.68 -17.97
C SER A 152 -34.54 28.21 -18.55
N THR A 153 -35.59 27.38 -18.52
CA THR A 153 -36.96 27.71 -18.94
C THR A 153 -37.89 27.61 -17.74
#